data_AF-A0A7V9DBD7-F1
#
_entry.id   AF-A0A7V9DBD7-F1
#
_cell.length_a   1.000
_cell.length_b   1.000
_cell.length_c   1.000
_cell.angle_alpha   90.00
_cell.angle_beta   90.00
_cell.angle_gamma   90.00
#
_symmetry.space_group_name_H-M   'P 1'
#
loop_
_entity.id
_entity.type
_entity.pdbx_description
1 polymer ?
#
loop_
_entity_poly.entity_id
_entity_poly.type
_entity_poly.pdbx_seq_one_letter_code
_entity_poly.pdbx_strand_id
1 'polypeptide(L)' 'MIKFNKLVIAAVIATFASAVVYAQTAPIQFRLEQNYITGLTSPVLLTHAGDGTRRKFIVEKGGVIKVVQ' A
#
# COMPACT_ATOMS: atom_id res chain seq x y z
N MET A 1 19.27 -38.17 -31.68
CA MET A 1 18.65 -36.84 -31.91
C MET A 1 17.57 -36.43 -30.89
N ILE A 2 16.77 -37.34 -30.31
CA ILE A 2 15.64 -36.99 -29.41
C ILE A 2 16.07 -36.34 -28.07
N LYS A 3 17.28 -36.64 -27.57
CA LYS A 3 17.77 -36.11 -26.27
C LYS A 3 18.13 -34.61 -26.31
N PHE A 4 18.54 -34.09 -27.46
CA PHE A 4 18.97 -32.70 -27.60
C PHE A 4 17.79 -31.72 -27.52
N ASN A 5 16.65 -32.07 -28.12
CA ASN A 5 15.46 -31.21 -28.11
C ASN A 5 14.84 -31.10 -26.71
N LYS A 6 14.89 -32.18 -25.91
CA LYS A 6 14.44 -32.19 -24.51
C LYS A 6 15.30 -31.29 -23.62
N LEU A 7 16.60 -31.20 -23.91
CA LEU A 7 17.54 -30.36 -23.16
C LEU A 7 17.26 -28.86 -23.39
N VAL A 8 16.99 -28.48 -24.65
CA VAL A 8 16.66 -27.09 -25.02
C VAL A 8 15.33 -26.66 -24.39
N ILE A 9 14.31 -27.52 -24.43
CA ILE A 9 13.01 -27.24 -23.81
C ILE A 9 13.15 -27.07 -22.29
N ALA A 10 13.93 -27.94 -21.63
CA ALA A 10 14.19 -27.81 -20.19
C ALA A 10 14.92 -26.51 -19.85
N ALA A 11 15.88 -26.09 -20.68
CA ALA A 11 16.60 -24.83 -20.49
C ALA A 11 15.66 -23.62 -20.61
N VAL A 12 14.78 -23.58 -21.62
CA VAL A 12 13.81 -22.49 -21.83
C VAL A 12 12.80 -22.40 -20.67
N ILE A 13 12.31 -23.54 -20.17
CA ILE A 13 11.41 -23.56 -19.00
C ILE A 13 12.13 -23.02 -17.75
N ALA A 14 13.40 -23.36 -17.55
CA ALA A 14 14.19 -22.89 -16.42
C ALA A 14 14.44 -21.37 -16.47
N THR A 15 14.70 -20.80 -17.66
CA THR A 15 14.84 -19.33 -17.81
C THR A 15 13.51 -18.60 -17.68
N PHE A 16 12.41 -19.17 -18.15
CA PHE A 16 11.09 -18.54 -17.99
C PHE A 16 10.62 -18.58 -16.52
N ALA A 17 10.87 -19.68 -15.82
CA ALA A 17 10.51 -19.83 -14.40
C ALA A 17 11.26 -18.85 -13.49
N SER A 18 12.53 -18.55 -13.80
CA SER A 18 13.32 -17.59 -13.01
C SER A 18 12.82 -16.15 -13.19
N ALA A 19 12.38 -15.75 -14.38
CA ALA A 19 11.80 -14.42 -14.62
C ALA A 19 10.53 -14.15 -13.79
N VAL A 20 9.70 -15.18 -13.55
CA VAL A 20 8.46 -15.06 -12.76
C VAL A 20 8.74 -14.82 -11.27
N VAL A 21 9.86 -15.33 -10.74
CA VAL A 21 10.22 -15.17 -9.32
C VAL A 21 10.68 -13.75 -9.00
N TYR A 22 11.38 -13.08 -9.93
CA TYR A 22 11.89 -11.71 -9.72
C TYR A 22 10.85 -10.61 -10.02
N ALA A 23 9.71 -10.95 -10.61
CA ALA A 23 8.64 -10.00 -10.92
C ALA A 23 7.65 -9.78 -9.75
N GLN A 24 7.99 -10.25 -8.55
CA GLN A 24 7.12 -10.10 -7.37
C GLN A 24 7.31 -8.72 -6.75
N THR A 25 6.25 -7.90 -6.78
CA THR A 25 6.18 -6.66 -6.01
C THR A 25 6.33 -6.99 -4.53
N ALA A 26 7.31 -6.39 -3.85
CA ALA A 26 7.49 -6.57 -2.42
C ALA A 26 6.19 -6.23 -1.67
N PRO A 27 5.76 -7.04 -0.69
CA PRO A 27 4.58 -6.72 0.09
C PRO A 27 4.82 -5.40 0.83
N ILE A 28 3.91 -4.44 0.66
CA ILE A 28 3.92 -3.20 1.43
C ILE A 28 3.68 -3.57 2.89
N GLN A 29 4.71 -3.45 3.72
CA GLN A 29 4.59 -3.63 5.15
C GLN A 29 3.97 -2.36 5.75
N PHE A 30 2.69 -2.43 6.09
CA PHE A 30 2.06 -1.42 6.92
C PHE A 30 1.59 -2.05 8.23
N ARG A 31 1.65 -1.26 9.29
CA ARG A 31 1.10 -1.62 10.60
C ARG A 31 0.12 -0.53 10.99
N LEU A 32 -1.08 -0.93 11.39
CA LEU A 32 -2.02 -0.03 12.04
C LEU A 32 -1.45 0.33 13.42
N GLU A 33 -1.20 1.62 13.65
CA GLU A 33 -0.84 2.14 14.97
C GLU A 33 -2.08 2.29 15.85
N GLN A 34 -1.85 2.65 17.12
CA GLN A 34 -2.91 3.06 18.04
C GLN A 34 -3.78 4.16 17.41
N ASN A 35 -5.04 4.23 17.82
CA ASN A 35 -5.94 5.31 17.40
C ASN A 35 -5.28 6.68 17.61
N TYR A 36 -5.09 7.42 16.52
CA TYR A 36 -4.55 8.78 16.55
C TYR A 36 -5.45 9.75 17.35
N ILE A 37 -6.77 9.56 17.26
CA ILE A 37 -7.77 10.33 18.01
C ILE A 37 -9.05 9.49 18.21
N THR A 38 -9.76 9.75 19.30
CA THR A 38 -11.07 9.16 19.61
C THR A 38 -12.09 10.25 19.98
N GLY A 39 -13.36 9.88 20.21
CA GLY A 39 -14.40 10.83 20.63
C GLY A 39 -14.95 11.72 19.50
N LEU A 40 -14.78 11.32 18.25
CA LEU A 40 -15.36 11.98 17.09
C LEU A 40 -16.84 11.58 16.93
N THR A 41 -17.66 12.53 16.47
CA THR A 41 -19.08 12.31 16.15
C THR A 41 -19.28 12.33 14.64
N SER A 42 -19.50 11.16 14.03
CA SER A 42 -19.73 11.02 12.57
C SER A 42 -18.69 11.77 11.70
N PRO A 43 -17.38 11.47 11.80
CA PRO A 43 -16.36 12.11 10.97
C PRO A 43 -16.53 11.74 9.49
N VAL A 44 -16.41 12.73 8.59
CA VAL A 44 -16.66 12.57 7.15
C VAL A 44 -15.47 12.97 6.27
N LEU A 45 -14.53 13.76 6.80
CA LEU A 45 -13.33 14.18 6.07
C LEU A 45 -12.16 14.38 7.04
N LEU A 46 -10.99 13.90 6.64
CA LEU A 46 -9.70 14.23 7.22
C LEU A 46 -8.84 14.91 6.15
N THR A 47 -8.34 16.10 6.45
CA THR A 47 -7.48 16.86 5.52
C THR A 47 -6.44 17.71 6.26
N HIS A 48 -5.60 18.43 5.52
CA HIS A 48 -4.68 19.44 6.02
C HIS A 48 -4.80 20.74 5.22
N ALA A 49 -4.41 21.86 5.80
CA ALA A 49 -4.52 23.17 5.15
C ALA A 49 -3.51 23.39 4.00
N GLY A 50 -2.47 22.55 3.89
CA GLY A 50 -1.42 22.73 2.87
C GLY A 50 -0.44 23.87 3.19
N ASP A 51 -0.50 24.40 4.41
CA ASP A 51 0.28 25.54 4.92
C ASP A 51 1.58 25.12 5.64
N GLY A 52 1.92 23.82 5.62
CA GLY A 52 3.13 23.30 6.27
C GLY A 52 3.05 23.19 7.80
N THR A 53 1.96 23.62 8.45
CA THR A 53 1.87 23.60 9.93
C THR A 53 1.53 22.21 10.49
N ARG A 54 1.35 21.20 9.61
CA ARG A 54 1.02 19.79 9.93
C ARG A 54 -0.31 19.55 10.65
N ARG A 55 -1.09 20.60 10.92
CA ARG A 55 -2.44 20.51 11.50
C ARG A 55 -3.34 19.59 10.67
N LYS A 56 -4.10 18.76 11.36
CA LYS A 56 -5.15 17.93 10.77
C LYS A 56 -6.50 18.54 11.06
N PHE A 57 -7.34 18.59 10.04
CA PHE A 57 -8.70 19.12 10.11
C PHE A 57 -9.65 17.95 9.89
N ILE A 58 -10.49 17.71 10.88
CA ILE A 58 -11.47 16.63 10.88
C ILE A 58 -12.85 17.26 10.82
N VAL A 59 -13.59 17.00 9.74
CA VAL A 59 -14.96 17.47 9.58
C VAL A 59 -15.91 16.43 10.14
N GLU A 60 -16.79 16.84 11.05
CA GLU A 60 -17.89 16.05 11.57
C GLU A 60 -19.19 16.42 10.85
N LYS A 61 -20.05 15.42 10.58
CA LYS A 61 -21.31 15.60 9.84
C LYS A 61 -22.22 16.71 10.43
N GLY A 62 -22.11 17.00 11.72
CA GLY A 62 -22.84 18.08 12.39
C GLY A 62 -22.37 19.50 12.09
N GLY A 63 -21.39 19.68 11.19
CA GLY A 63 -20.85 21.00 10.83
C GLY A 63 -19.72 21.49 11.75
N VAL A 64 -19.11 20.59 12.52
CA VAL A 64 -17.98 20.90 13.41
C VAL A 64 -16.67 20.53 12.72
N ILE A 65 -15.66 21.41 12.82
CA ILE A 65 -14.30 21.12 12.37
C ILE A 65 -13.39 21.08 13.59
N LYS A 66 -12.83 19.90 13.90
CA LYS A 66 -11.82 19.73 14.95
C LYS A 66 -10.42 19.85 14.35
N VAL A 67 -9.51 20.50 15.06
CA VAL A 67 -8.12 20.71 14.64
C VAL A 67 -7.19 20.06 15.66
N VAL A 68 -6.29 19.19 15.18
CA VAL A 68 -5.31 18.49 16.02
C VAL A 68 -3.91 18.52 15.42
N GLN A 69 -2.90 18.28 16.27
CA GLN A 69 -1.49 18.14 15.93
C GLN A 69 -0.84 17.09 16.82
#